data_AF-A0A535P6I1-F1
#
_entry.id   AF-A0A535P6I1-F1
#
_cell.length_a   1.000
_cell.length_b   1.000
_cell.length_c   1.000
_cell.angle_alpha   90.00
_cell.angle_beta   90.00
_cell.angle_gamma   90.00
#
_symmetry.space_group_name_H-M   'P 1'
#
loop_
_entity.id
_entity.type
_entity.pdbx_description
1 polymer ?
#
loop_
_entity_poly.entity_id
_entity_poly.type
_entity_poly.pdbx_seq_one_letter_code
_entity_poly.pdbx_strand_id
1 'polypeptide(L)'
;MTLRQMLDHTSGLYDFFSNPTIDAALMADKRRTWTPARSLSYMRAAYFAPGTDWHYSNSNYVLLGQVVEKVTGHSVASELRRRFFTPLGMSRTFVQGIEPRRATVATAYVQQGWGTSLRWINQSDGTAIAP
;
A
#
# COMPACT_ATOMS: atom_id res chain seq x y z
N MET A 1 4.14 4.09 -21.64
CA MET A 1 4.42 3.84 -20.21
C MET A 1 5.44 2.73 -20.10
N THR A 2 6.51 2.91 -19.31
CA THR A 2 7.55 1.91 -19.05
C THR A 2 7.67 1.62 -17.55
N LEU A 3 8.38 0.54 -17.17
CA LEU A 3 8.67 0.24 -15.76
C LEU A 3 9.49 1.35 -15.10
N ARG A 4 10.42 1.98 -15.84
CA ARG A 4 11.20 3.12 -15.35
C ARG A 4 10.28 4.28 -14.98
N GLN A 5 9.35 4.63 -15.88
CA GLN A 5 8.36 5.69 -15.67
C GLN A 5 7.43 5.42 -14.46
N MET A 6 7.23 4.16 -14.11
CA MET A 6 6.47 3.80 -12.90
C MET A 6 7.32 3.98 -11.64
N LEU A 7 8.59 3.58 -11.69
CA LEU A 7 9.55 3.67 -10.58
C LEU A 7 9.96 5.12 -10.24
N ASP A 8 9.92 6.03 -11.20
CA ASP A 8 10.25 7.46 -11.00
C ASP A 8 9.01 8.38 -10.96
N HIS A 9 7.80 7.79 -10.96
CA HIS A 9 6.51 8.51 -10.91
C HIS A 9 6.21 9.46 -12.08
N THR A 10 6.80 9.22 -13.26
CA THR A 10 6.41 9.92 -14.49
C THR A 10 5.43 9.10 -15.36
N SER A 11 4.72 8.13 -14.80
CA SER A 11 3.79 7.27 -15.55
C SER A 11 2.49 7.97 -15.95
N GLY A 12 2.09 9.00 -15.18
CA GLY A 12 0.80 9.67 -15.29
C GLY A 12 -0.37 8.93 -14.66
N LEU A 13 -0.17 7.73 -14.10
CA LEU A 13 -1.25 6.93 -13.52
C LEU A 13 -1.92 7.62 -12.34
N TYR A 14 -3.25 7.61 -12.33
CA TYR A 14 -4.04 8.08 -11.20
C TYR A 14 -3.67 7.34 -9.92
N ASP A 15 -3.45 8.07 -8.82
CA ASP A 15 -3.19 7.46 -7.52
C ASP A 15 -4.51 6.99 -6.92
N PHE A 16 -4.69 5.68 -6.72
CA PHE A 16 -5.95 5.15 -6.21
C PHE A 16 -6.31 5.70 -4.82
N PHE A 17 -5.33 6.12 -4.01
CA PHE A 17 -5.56 6.81 -2.74
C PHE A 17 -6.13 8.22 -2.89
N SER A 18 -6.00 8.83 -4.06
CA SER A 18 -6.62 10.13 -4.36
C SER A 18 -8.12 10.00 -4.66
N ASN A 19 -8.67 8.78 -4.78
CA ASN A 19 -10.10 8.61 -4.99
C ASN A 19 -10.88 8.97 -3.71
N PRO A 20 -11.84 9.91 -3.76
CA PRO A 20 -12.52 10.40 -2.56
C PRO A 20 -13.33 9.34 -1.81
N THR A 21 -13.60 8.17 -2.40
CA THR A 21 -14.36 7.10 -1.75
C THR A 21 -13.49 6.04 -1.07
N ILE A 22 -12.17 6.09 -1.23
CA ILE A 22 -11.29 5.03 -0.74
C ILE A 22 -11.18 5.04 0.78
N ASP A 23 -11.08 6.21 1.41
CA ASP A 23 -11.00 6.35 2.87
C ASP A 23 -12.23 5.74 3.54
N ALA A 24 -13.42 6.07 3.03
CA ALA A 24 -14.66 5.48 3.51
C ALA A 24 -14.65 3.94 3.38
N ALA A 25 -14.12 3.42 2.26
CA ALA A 25 -14.04 1.99 2.01
C ALA A 25 -13.02 1.26 2.91
N LEU A 26 -11.90 1.91 3.26
CA LEU A 26 -10.90 1.43 4.22
C LEU A 26 -11.47 1.41 5.64
N MET A 27 -12.20 2.45 6.02
CA MET A 27 -12.78 2.58 7.36
C MET A 27 -13.99 1.68 7.59
N ALA A 28 -14.74 1.35 6.54
CA ALA A 28 -15.93 0.50 6.64
C ALA A 28 -15.63 -0.93 7.12
N ASP A 29 -14.46 -1.48 6.73
CA ASP A 29 -14.01 -2.79 7.20
C ASP A 29 -12.48 -2.82 7.26
N LYS A 30 -11.94 -2.56 8.45
CA LYS A 30 -10.49 -2.53 8.69
C LYS A 30 -9.81 -3.89 8.54
N ARG A 31 -10.58 -5.00 8.56
CA ARG A 31 -10.04 -6.37 8.38
C ARG A 31 -10.09 -6.82 6.93
N ARG A 32 -10.59 -5.97 6.03
CA ARG A 32 -10.74 -6.31 4.64
C ARG A 32 -9.38 -6.47 3.96
N THR A 33 -9.18 -7.60 3.29
CA THR A 33 -8.01 -7.80 2.43
C THR A 33 -8.08 -6.89 1.21
N TRP A 34 -7.03 -6.10 0.97
CA TRP A 34 -6.90 -5.26 -0.23
C TRP A 34 -6.02 -5.95 -1.26
N THR A 35 -6.65 -6.60 -2.24
CA THR A 35 -5.93 -7.18 -3.38
C THR A 35 -5.45 -6.08 -4.33
N PRO A 36 -4.43 -6.33 -5.17
CA PRO A 36 -4.03 -5.40 -6.22
C PRO A 36 -5.23 -4.95 -7.09
N ALA A 37 -6.05 -5.90 -7.56
CA ALA A 37 -7.22 -5.61 -8.38
C ALA A 37 -8.25 -4.70 -7.66
N ARG A 38 -8.49 -4.93 -6.37
CA ARG A 38 -9.41 -4.09 -5.58
C ARG A 38 -8.86 -2.70 -5.35
N SER A 39 -7.56 -2.56 -5.14
CA SER A 39 -6.94 -1.24 -4.96
C SER A 39 -7.01 -0.46 -6.27
N LEU A 40 -6.65 -1.10 -7.39
CA LEU A 40 -6.66 -0.49 -8.72
C LEU A 40 -8.07 -0.17 -9.24
N SER A 41 -9.13 -0.78 -8.71
CA SER A 41 -10.51 -0.43 -9.10
C SER A 41 -10.93 0.99 -8.69
N TYR A 42 -10.16 1.65 -7.82
CA TYR A 42 -10.37 3.05 -7.45
C TYR A 42 -9.62 4.03 -8.37
N MET A 43 -8.85 3.54 -9.35
CA MET A 43 -8.20 4.42 -10.31
C MET A 43 -9.21 5.16 -11.19
N ARG A 44 -8.83 6.38 -11.59
CA ARG A 44 -9.55 7.20 -12.57
C ARG A 44 -8.66 7.46 -13.79
N ALA A 45 -9.09 8.38 -14.65
CA ALA A 45 -8.27 8.84 -15.77
C ALA A 45 -6.88 9.28 -15.30
N ALA A 46 -5.87 8.97 -16.11
CA ALA A 46 -4.50 9.41 -15.87
C ALA A 46 -4.42 10.93 -15.73
N TYR A 47 -3.50 11.41 -14.88
CA TYR A 47 -3.25 12.84 -14.71
C TYR A 47 -2.67 13.47 -15.98
N PHE A 48 -1.80 12.74 -16.68
CA PHE A 48 -1.09 13.19 -17.87
C PHE A 48 -0.54 11.99 -18.67
N ALA A 49 0.03 12.26 -19.85
CA ALA A 49 0.61 11.23 -20.70
C ALA A 49 1.97 10.74 -20.14
N PRO A 50 2.33 9.45 -20.29
CA PRO A 50 3.56 8.93 -19.68
C PRO A 50 4.83 9.69 -20.13
N GLY A 51 5.60 10.19 -19.17
CA GLY A 51 6.86 10.90 -19.36
C GLY A 51 6.75 12.39 -19.62
N THR A 52 5.54 12.96 -19.63
CA THR A 52 5.36 14.40 -19.91
C THR A 52 5.31 15.27 -18.65
N ASP A 53 5.16 14.65 -17.48
CA ASP A 53 5.11 15.34 -16.17
C ASP A 53 5.42 14.34 -15.04
N TRP A 54 5.31 14.78 -13.80
CA TRP A 54 5.54 14.01 -12.58
C TRP A 54 4.37 14.10 -11.61
N HIS A 55 3.92 12.97 -11.08
CA HIS A 55 2.97 12.93 -9.96
C HIS A 55 3.10 11.60 -9.22
N TYR A 56 3.26 11.69 -7.90
CA TYR A 56 3.32 10.51 -7.04
C TYR A 56 2.06 9.65 -7.19
N SER A 57 2.24 8.33 -7.27
CA SER A 57 1.11 7.41 -7.48
C SER A 57 1.42 6.05 -6.89
N ASN A 58 0.64 5.62 -5.90
CA ASN A 58 0.78 4.30 -5.28
C ASN A 58 0.38 3.19 -6.25
N SER A 59 -0.49 3.50 -7.23
CA SER A 59 -0.88 2.60 -8.32
C SER A 59 0.33 2.06 -9.09
N ASN A 60 1.40 2.87 -9.23
CA ASN A 60 2.66 2.42 -9.84
C ASN A 60 3.23 1.21 -9.10
N TYR A 61 3.34 1.28 -7.79
CA TYR A 61 3.97 0.23 -6.98
C TYR A 61 3.10 -1.02 -6.87
N VAL A 62 1.77 -0.88 -6.83
CA VAL A 62 0.85 -2.03 -6.89
C VAL A 62 1.04 -2.79 -8.21
N LEU A 63 1.07 -2.08 -9.35
CA LEU A 63 1.30 -2.69 -10.66
C LEU A 63 2.72 -3.28 -10.80
N LEU A 64 3.75 -2.59 -10.30
CA LEU A 64 5.13 -3.11 -10.27
C LEU A 64 5.22 -4.39 -9.44
N GLY A 65 4.49 -4.48 -8.32
CA GLY A 65 4.35 -5.71 -7.56
C GLY A 65 3.83 -6.86 -8.42
N GLN A 66 2.76 -6.64 -9.18
CA GLN A 66 2.22 -7.65 -10.11
C GLN A 66 3.22 -8.03 -11.21
N VAL A 67 4.05 -7.11 -11.68
CA VAL A 67 5.14 -7.41 -12.62
C VAL A 67 6.17 -8.33 -11.97
N VAL A 68 6.59 -8.06 -10.74
CA VAL A 68 7.51 -8.94 -9.99
C VAL A 68 6.92 -10.34 -9.87
N GLU A 69 5.65 -10.46 -9.48
CA GLU A 69 5.00 -11.76 -9.33
C GLU A 69 4.93 -12.52 -10.66
N LYS A 70 4.56 -11.83 -11.74
CA LYS A 70 4.48 -12.42 -13.08
C LYS A 70 5.85 -12.90 -13.60
N VAL A 71 6.92 -12.15 -13.34
CA VAL A 71 8.26 -12.47 -13.83
C VAL A 71 8.92 -13.55 -12.98
N THR A 72 8.68 -13.57 -11.67
CA THR A 72 9.37 -14.50 -10.75
C THR A 72 8.58 -15.77 -10.46
N GLY A 73 7.26 -15.76 -10.65
CA GLY A 73 6.37 -16.85 -10.23
C GLY A 73 6.13 -16.91 -8.70
N HIS A 74 6.65 -15.95 -7.93
CA HIS A 74 6.50 -15.89 -6.49
C HIS A 74 5.81 -14.60 -6.06
N SER A 75 5.15 -14.61 -4.90
CA SER A 75 4.55 -13.39 -4.34
C SER A 75 5.62 -12.33 -4.02
N VAL A 76 5.23 -11.04 -4.04
CA VAL A 76 6.12 -9.94 -3.64
C VAL A 76 6.69 -10.17 -2.23
N ALA A 77 5.87 -10.64 -1.29
CA ALA A 77 6.30 -10.93 0.07
C ALA A 77 7.38 -12.04 0.13
N SER A 78 7.24 -13.08 -0.69
CA SER A 78 8.24 -14.14 -0.80
C SER A 78 9.56 -13.59 -1.34
N GLU A 79 9.51 -12.78 -2.39
CA GLU A 79 10.72 -12.20 -2.99
C GLU A 79 11.40 -11.18 -2.06
N LEU A 80 10.64 -10.37 -1.31
CA LEU A 80 11.17 -9.49 -0.28
C LEU A 80 11.89 -10.28 0.82
N ARG A 81 11.28 -11.36 1.32
CA ARG A 81 11.90 -12.23 2.31
C ARG A 81 13.17 -12.88 1.79
N ARG A 82 13.10 -13.49 0.60
CA ARG A 82 14.17 -14.29 0.01
C ARG A 82 15.38 -13.45 -0.39
N ARG A 83 15.15 -12.26 -0.96
CA ARG A 83 16.22 -11.41 -1.51
C ARG A 83 16.77 -10.39 -0.52
N PHE A 84 15.96 -9.94 0.43
CA PHE A 84 16.34 -8.84 1.33
C PHE A 84 16.25 -9.26 2.79
N PHE A 85 15.07 -9.64 3.29
CA PHE A 85 14.91 -9.75 4.74
C PHE A 85 15.75 -10.88 5.35
N THR A 86 15.82 -12.05 4.71
CA THR A 86 16.64 -13.17 5.22
C THR A 86 18.15 -12.88 5.07
N PRO A 87 18.68 -12.51 3.89
CA PRO A 87 20.12 -12.25 3.73
C PRO A 87 20.64 -11.10 4.59
N LEU A 88 19.80 -10.11 4.91
CA LEU A 88 20.17 -8.96 5.73
C LEU A 88 19.85 -9.13 7.23
N GLY A 89 19.43 -10.33 7.66
CA GLY A 89 19.14 -10.61 9.07
C GLY A 89 17.92 -9.88 9.65
N MET A 90 16.99 -9.41 8.80
CA MET A 90 15.79 -8.66 9.18
C MET A 90 14.67 -9.59 9.68
N SER A 91 14.95 -10.37 10.73
CA SER A 91 14.05 -11.39 11.28
C SER A 91 12.74 -10.83 11.85
N ARG A 92 12.73 -9.55 12.24
CA ARG A 92 11.58 -8.84 12.82
C ARG A 92 10.80 -7.97 11.81
N THR A 93 11.22 -7.92 10.55
CA THR A 93 10.48 -7.23 9.47
C THR A 93 9.62 -8.23 8.72
N PHE A 94 8.40 -7.88 8.31
CA PHE A 94 7.49 -8.74 7.53
C PHE A 94 6.46 -7.92 6.75
N VAL A 95 5.91 -8.50 5.68
CA VAL A 95 4.81 -7.88 4.90
C VAL A 95 3.49 -8.10 5.61
N GLN A 96 2.90 -7.02 6.12
CA GLN A 96 1.61 -7.04 6.80
C GLN A 96 0.50 -7.65 5.93
N GLY A 97 -0.40 -8.41 6.57
CA GLY A 97 -1.56 -9.01 5.91
C GLY A 97 -1.23 -10.20 4.99
N ILE A 98 0.05 -10.47 4.74
CA ILE A 98 0.52 -11.57 3.89
C ILE A 98 1.37 -12.55 4.69
N GLU A 99 2.35 -12.05 5.44
CA GLU A 99 3.19 -12.88 6.31
C GLU A 99 2.62 -12.94 7.74
N PRO A 100 2.86 -14.05 8.47
CA PRO A 100 2.60 -14.10 9.91
C PRO A 100 3.46 -13.07 10.63
N ARG A 101 2.96 -12.57 11.75
CA ARG A 101 3.68 -11.62 12.60
C ARG A 101 4.99 -12.23 13.09
N ARG A 102 6.08 -11.46 12.96
CA ARG A 102 7.41 -11.86 13.42
C ARG A 102 7.93 -11.05 14.61
N ALA A 103 7.15 -10.07 15.07
CA ALA A 103 7.48 -9.22 16.20
C ALA A 103 6.21 -8.57 16.77
N THR A 104 6.33 -7.99 17.97
CA THR A 104 5.34 -7.06 18.52
C THR A 104 5.15 -5.88 17.57
N VAL A 105 3.90 -5.54 17.28
CA VAL A 105 3.49 -4.41 16.42
C VAL A 105 2.86 -3.32 17.26
N ALA A 106 3.08 -2.06 16.88
CA ALA A 106 2.56 -0.89 17.57
C ALA A 106 1.11 -0.59 17.14
N THR A 107 0.24 -0.29 18.10
CA THR A 107 -1.13 0.15 17.81
C THR A 107 -1.14 1.56 17.21
N ALA A 108 -1.85 1.73 16.10
CA ALA A 108 -1.97 2.99 15.39
C ALA A 108 -3.17 3.79 15.88
N TYR A 109 -2.99 5.11 16.05
CA TYR A 109 -4.05 6.04 16.41
C TYR A 109 -4.03 7.25 15.48
N VAL A 110 -5.21 7.79 15.17
CA VAL A 110 -5.36 9.11 14.54
C VAL A 110 -6.14 10.02 15.47
N GLN A 111 -5.77 11.29 15.49
CA GLN A 111 -6.51 12.31 16.21
C GLN A 111 -7.66 12.81 15.33
N GLN A 112 -8.86 12.88 15.89
CA GLN A 112 -10.00 13.56 15.27
C GLN A 112 -10.58 14.61 16.23
N GLY A 113 -11.14 15.67 15.65
CA GLY A 113 -11.69 16.80 16.39
C GLY A 113 -10.63 17.84 16.80
N TRP A 114 -11.10 18.85 17.53
CA TRP A 114 -10.31 20.01 17.93
C TRP A 114 -10.74 20.53 19.31
N GLY A 115 -9.78 21.09 20.05
CA GLY A 115 -10.00 21.58 21.42
C GLY A 115 -10.52 20.48 22.34
N THR A 116 -11.63 20.74 23.02
CA THR A 116 -12.26 19.78 23.96
C THR A 116 -12.94 18.59 23.28
N SER A 117 -13.10 18.61 21.94
CA SER A 117 -13.64 17.48 21.17
C SER A 117 -12.59 16.50 20.66
N LEU A 118 -11.31 16.71 21.01
CA LEU A 118 -10.19 15.88 20.59
C LEU A 118 -10.37 14.43 21.08
N ARG A 119 -10.31 13.48 20.14
CA ARG A 119 -10.38 12.04 20.41
C ARG A 119 -9.28 11.30 19.66
N TRP A 120 -8.68 10.33 20.34
CA TRP A 120 -7.77 9.36 19.73
C TRP A 120 -8.57 8.17 19.23
N ILE A 121 -8.61 7.97 17.92
CA ILE A 121 -9.31 6.86 17.30
C ILE A 121 -8.29 5.78 16.98
N ASN A 122 -8.48 4.60 17.58
CA ASN A 122 -7.69 3.42 17.25
C ASN A 122 -7.92 3.08 15.78
N GLN A 123 -6.87 3.21 14.98
CA GLN A 123 -6.89 2.91 13.55
C GLN A 123 -6.54 1.47 13.26
N SER A 124 -6.16 0.69 14.25
CA SER A 124 -5.79 -0.69 14.01
C SER A 124 -6.96 -1.59 13.58
N ASP A 125 -6.66 -2.54 12.71
CA ASP A 125 -7.54 -3.61 12.20
C ASP A 125 -7.95 -4.67 13.24
N GLY A 126 -7.87 -4.35 14.54
CA GLY A 126 -8.05 -5.31 15.63
C GLY A 126 -6.83 -6.21 15.87
N THR A 127 -5.80 -6.11 15.04
CA THR A 127 -4.51 -6.78 15.24
C THR A 127 -3.42 -5.78 15.68
N ALA A 128 -3.76 -4.53 15.98
CA ALA A 128 -2.78 -3.46 16.26
C ALA A 128 -1.97 -3.02 15.03
N ILE A 129 -2.52 -3.07 13.81
CA ILE A 129 -1.88 -2.49 12.62
C ILE A 129 -2.86 -1.62 11.83
N ALA A 130 -2.40 -0.47 11.32
CA ALA A 130 -3.22 0.40 10.47
C ALA A 130 -3.67 -0.34 9.18
N PRO A 131 -4.92 -0.14 8.71
CA PRO A 131 -5.42 -0.70 7.46
C PRO A 131 -4.67 -0.19 6.24
#